data_AF-A0A9D9EJI7-F1
#
_entry.id   AF-A0A9D9EJI7-F1
#
_cell.length_a   1.000
_cell.length_b   1.000
_cell.length_c   1.000
_cell.angle_alpha   90.00
_cell.angle_beta   90.00
_cell.angle_gamma   90.00
#
_symmetry.space_group_name_H-M   'P 1'
#
loop_
_entity.id
_entity.type
_entity.pdbx_description
1 polymer ?
#
loop_
_entity_poly.entity_id
_entity_poly.type
_entity_poly.pdbx_seq_one_letter_code
_entity_poly.pdbx_strand_id
1 'polypeptide(L)'
;MKSITRYMLLAAAAAAMLPACKKQSLETTYSTQEDRIDSFIETLESQDPAPRVVHNGGANRIVLTEGTGEELREGGQVSFYYAGYTFSGSTPTASSLFATNREETATESGWDVTSPDYSILTITLDDQARLLEGLRLGLEGVKGGEICYIVFSGKYGFGDKAVGGIEANSALIFQIWVESLTND
;
A
#
# COMPACT_ATOMS: atom_id res chain seq x y z
N MET A 1 67.67 -33.32 8.66
CA MET A 1 66.37 -34.01 8.79
C MET A 1 65.30 -32.96 9.10
N LYS A 2 64.40 -32.68 8.15
CA LYS A 2 63.34 -31.66 8.28
C LYS A 2 62.08 -32.30 8.88
N SER A 3 61.54 -31.67 9.92
CA SER A 3 60.30 -32.04 10.60
C SER A 3 59.10 -31.86 9.68
N ILE A 4 58.23 -32.89 9.58
CA ILE A 4 57.00 -32.86 8.79
C ILE A 4 55.83 -32.63 9.74
N THR A 5 55.32 -31.40 9.74
CA THR A 5 54.07 -31.01 10.39
C THR A 5 52.89 -31.67 9.68
N ARG A 6 52.11 -32.48 10.40
CA ARG A 6 50.87 -33.08 9.90
C ARG A 6 49.70 -32.11 10.14
N TYR A 7 49.05 -31.67 9.07
CA TYR A 7 47.70 -31.11 9.11
C TYR A 7 46.84 -31.85 8.07
N MET A 8 45.81 -32.55 8.55
CA MET A 8 44.64 -33.04 7.81
C MET A 8 43.62 -33.47 8.87
N LEU A 9 42.31 -33.21 8.81
CA LEU A 9 41.46 -32.32 8.01
C LEU A 9 40.09 -32.51 8.71
N LEU A 10 39.55 -31.50 9.40
CA LEU A 10 38.18 -31.57 9.92
C LEU A 10 37.25 -31.08 8.81
N ALA A 11 36.51 -32.00 8.19
CA ALA A 11 35.44 -31.68 7.26
C ALA A 11 34.24 -31.16 8.07
N ALA A 12 34.03 -29.84 8.06
CA ALA A 12 32.77 -29.24 8.47
C ALA A 12 31.86 -29.13 7.23
N ALA A 13 30.91 -30.05 7.11
CA ALA A 13 29.82 -29.92 6.15
C ALA A 13 28.87 -28.81 6.65
N ALA A 14 28.99 -27.61 6.09
CA ALA A 14 28.03 -26.54 6.32
C ALA A 14 26.73 -26.86 5.57
N ALA A 15 25.67 -27.22 6.30
CA ALA A 15 24.34 -27.41 5.75
C ALA A 15 23.73 -26.06 5.37
N ALA A 16 23.61 -25.77 4.08
CA ALA A 16 22.88 -24.62 3.57
C ALA A 16 21.37 -24.94 3.49
N MET A 17 20.63 -24.77 4.59
CA MET A 17 19.16 -24.87 4.64
C MET A 17 18.52 -23.53 5.05
N LEU A 18 18.54 -22.50 4.20
CA LEU A 18 18.02 -21.17 4.59
C LEU A 18 16.99 -20.47 3.67
N PRO A 19 16.71 -20.84 2.40
CA PRO A 19 15.75 -20.08 1.59
C PRO A 19 14.26 -20.48 1.78
N ALA A 20 13.95 -21.73 2.18
CA ALA A 20 12.57 -22.21 2.24
C ALA A 20 11.76 -21.63 3.42
N CYS A 21 12.34 -21.56 4.62
CA CYS A 21 11.66 -21.02 5.79
C CYS A 21 11.29 -19.54 5.63
N LYS A 22 12.14 -18.74 4.96
CA LYS A 22 11.90 -17.31 4.75
C LYS A 22 10.73 -17.06 3.78
N LYS A 23 10.60 -17.89 2.75
CA LYS A 23 9.49 -17.80 1.80
C LYS A 23 8.15 -18.14 2.48
N GLN A 24 8.13 -19.24 3.24
CA GLN A 24 6.93 -19.65 3.96
C GLN A 24 6.48 -18.59 4.97
N SER A 25 7.41 -17.98 5.73
CA SER A 25 7.05 -16.90 6.66
C SER A 25 6.47 -15.68 5.95
N LEU A 26 6.96 -15.35 4.75
CA LEU A 26 6.47 -14.19 4.00
C LEU A 26 5.07 -14.43 3.42
N GLU A 27 4.80 -15.62 2.89
CA GLU A 27 3.47 -16.01 2.44
C GLU A 27 2.45 -15.96 3.59
N THR A 28 2.83 -16.44 4.78
CA THR A 28 1.99 -16.32 5.98
C THR A 28 1.74 -14.86 6.37
N THR A 29 2.76 -13.99 6.28
CA THR A 29 2.60 -12.55 6.55
C THR A 29 1.57 -11.94 5.62
N TYR A 30 1.68 -12.17 4.31
CA TYR A 30 0.72 -11.61 3.34
C TYR A 30 -0.68 -12.19 3.55
N SER A 31 -0.82 -13.51 3.75
CA SER A 31 -2.12 -14.11 4.07
C SER A 31 -2.78 -13.46 5.28
N THR A 32 -2.01 -13.25 6.36
CA THR A 32 -2.53 -12.59 7.57
C THR A 32 -2.95 -11.14 7.32
N GLN A 33 -2.29 -10.45 6.38
CA GLN A 33 -2.68 -9.10 5.99
C GLN A 33 -3.98 -9.11 5.18
N GLU A 34 -4.12 -10.02 4.22
CA GLU A 34 -5.37 -10.15 3.44
C GLU A 34 -6.55 -10.51 4.36
N ASP A 35 -6.38 -11.44 5.31
CA ASP A 35 -7.43 -11.78 6.28
C ASP A 35 -7.91 -10.56 7.10
N ARG A 36 -6.98 -9.65 7.45
CA ARG A 36 -7.29 -8.40 8.15
C ARG A 36 -7.99 -7.39 7.25
N ILE A 37 -7.62 -7.35 5.97
CA ILE A 37 -8.27 -6.49 4.98
C ILE A 37 -9.71 -6.96 4.78
N ASP A 38 -9.94 -8.26 4.61
CA ASP A 38 -11.27 -8.84 4.48
C ASP A 38 -12.12 -8.54 5.71
N SER A 39 -11.59 -8.77 6.92
CA SER A 39 -12.29 -8.46 8.18
C SER A 39 -12.65 -6.97 8.31
N PHE A 40 -11.78 -6.08 7.82
CA PHE A 40 -12.01 -4.64 7.81
C PHE A 40 -13.11 -4.27 6.81
N ILE A 41 -13.08 -4.83 5.60
CA ILE A 41 -14.11 -4.62 4.58
C ILE A 41 -15.47 -5.11 5.08
N GLU A 42 -15.56 -6.32 5.64
CA GLU A 42 -16.78 -6.86 6.23
C GLU A 42 -17.35 -5.94 7.33
N THR A 43 -16.47 -5.36 8.15
CA THR A 43 -16.86 -4.38 9.16
C THR A 43 -17.50 -3.14 8.53
N LEU A 44 -16.94 -2.63 7.43
CA LEU A 44 -17.49 -1.47 6.72
C LEU A 44 -18.80 -1.81 6.00
N GLU A 45 -18.90 -2.96 5.35
CA GLU A 45 -20.12 -3.42 4.67
C GLU A 45 -21.28 -3.68 5.63
N SER A 46 -20.99 -3.89 6.92
CA SER A 46 -22.01 -4.00 7.95
C SER A 46 -22.63 -2.65 8.38
N GLN A 47 -22.10 -1.53 7.91
CA GLN A 47 -22.60 -0.19 8.21
C GLN A 47 -23.83 0.17 7.35
N ASP A 48 -24.60 1.18 7.79
CA ASP A 48 -25.75 1.70 7.06
C ASP A 48 -25.59 3.22 6.83
N PRO A 49 -25.42 3.69 5.58
CA PRO A 49 -25.31 2.88 4.36
C PRO A 49 -23.97 2.14 4.25
N ALA A 50 -24.01 0.94 3.68
CA ALA A 50 -22.79 0.20 3.36
C ALA A 50 -22.05 0.87 2.18
N PRO A 51 -20.72 1.08 2.26
CA PRO A 51 -19.96 1.58 1.13
C PRO A 51 -19.90 0.53 0.01
N ARG A 52 -19.74 0.99 -1.24
CA ARG A 52 -19.50 0.08 -2.35
C ARG A 52 -18.04 -0.36 -2.34
N VAL A 53 -17.80 -1.66 -2.52
CA VAL A 53 -16.45 -2.23 -2.59
C VAL A 53 -16.15 -2.69 -4.02
N VAL A 54 -14.96 -2.37 -4.51
CA VAL A 54 -14.43 -2.84 -5.80
C VAL A 54 -13.13 -3.58 -5.54
N HIS A 55 -13.07 -4.83 -5.99
CA HIS A 55 -11.86 -5.65 -5.94
C HIS A 55 -11.19 -5.61 -7.32
N ASN A 56 -9.92 -5.22 -7.36
CA ASN A 56 -9.13 -5.24 -8.59
C ASN A 56 -7.73 -5.81 -8.32
N GLY A 57 -7.52 -7.06 -8.72
CA GLY A 57 -6.27 -7.77 -8.46
C GLY A 57 -5.98 -7.86 -6.96
N GLY A 58 -4.90 -7.20 -6.53
CA GLY A 58 -4.44 -7.16 -5.14
C GLY A 58 -4.91 -5.97 -4.32
N ALA A 59 -5.78 -5.12 -4.89
CA ALA A 59 -6.25 -3.91 -4.24
C ALA A 59 -7.76 -3.94 -4.05
N ASN A 60 -8.20 -3.38 -2.92
CA ASN A 60 -9.60 -3.24 -2.57
C ASN A 60 -9.91 -1.75 -2.43
N ARG A 61 -10.82 -1.25 -3.28
CA ARG A 61 -11.31 0.12 -3.20
C ARG A 61 -12.66 0.15 -2.51
N ILE A 62 -12.72 0.85 -1.38
CA ILE A 62 -13.94 1.09 -0.61
C ILE A 62 -14.40 2.52 -0.90
N VAL A 63 -15.51 2.65 -1.62
CA VAL A 63 -16.06 3.93 -2.09
C VAL A 63 -16.93 4.53 -1.00
N LEU A 64 -16.42 5.58 -0.36
CA LEU A 64 -17.06 6.30 0.74
C LEU A 64 -18.04 7.36 0.22
N THR A 65 -17.66 8.01 -0.88
CA THR A 65 -18.51 8.95 -1.61
C THR A 65 -18.41 8.64 -3.09
N GLU A 66 -19.55 8.43 -3.73
CA GLU A 66 -19.61 8.18 -5.18
C GLU A 66 -19.18 9.41 -5.97
N GLY A 67 -18.27 9.21 -6.91
CA GLY A 67 -17.97 10.19 -7.94
C GLY A 67 -19.00 10.16 -9.07
N THR A 68 -18.82 11.04 -10.06
CA THR A 68 -19.68 11.13 -11.24
C THR A 68 -18.88 11.17 -12.53
N GLY A 69 -19.56 10.93 -13.66
CA GLY A 69 -18.94 10.96 -14.98
C GLY A 69 -18.23 9.66 -15.37
N GLU A 70 -17.29 9.79 -16.30
CA GLU A 70 -16.53 8.65 -16.83
C GLU A 70 -15.56 8.08 -15.80
N GLU A 71 -15.32 6.78 -15.93
CA GLU A 71 -14.36 6.04 -15.14
C GLU A 71 -12.94 6.24 -15.68
N LEU A 72 -11.96 6.34 -14.79
CA LEU A 72 -10.54 6.38 -15.16
C LEU A 72 -10.18 5.07 -15.88
N ARG A 73 -9.60 5.17 -17.08
CA ARG A 73 -9.12 4.01 -17.87
C ARG A 73 -7.60 4.01 -18.00
N GLU A 74 -7.06 2.90 -18.50
CA GLU A 74 -5.65 2.78 -18.92
C GLU A 74 -5.26 3.97 -19.82
N GLY A 75 -4.06 4.51 -19.60
CA GLY A 75 -3.56 5.74 -20.23
C GLY A 75 -4.14 7.05 -19.67
N GLY A 76 -5.23 7.00 -18.91
CA GLY A 76 -5.87 8.18 -18.34
C GLY A 76 -5.05 8.86 -17.25
N GLN A 77 -5.32 10.14 -17.01
CA GLN A 77 -4.77 10.93 -15.93
C GLN A 77 -5.80 11.15 -14.82
N VAL A 78 -5.32 11.16 -13.58
CA VAL A 78 -6.12 11.44 -12.39
C VAL A 78 -5.42 12.48 -11.52
N SER A 79 -6.19 13.49 -11.10
CA SER A 79 -5.77 14.52 -10.17
C SER A 79 -6.48 14.30 -8.83
N PHE A 80 -5.72 14.13 -7.76
CA PHE A 80 -6.28 13.79 -6.45
C PHE A 80 -5.42 14.30 -5.27
N TYR A 81 -6.07 14.44 -4.13
CA TYR A 81 -5.43 14.50 -2.83
C TYR A 81 -5.37 13.10 -2.23
N TYR A 82 -4.38 12.85 -1.38
CA TYR A 82 -4.24 11.59 -0.68
C TYR A 82 -3.74 11.76 0.75
N ALA A 83 -4.03 10.74 1.55
CA ALA A 83 -3.37 10.46 2.81
C ALA A 83 -3.05 8.96 2.87
N GLY A 84 -1.78 8.61 3.06
CA GLY A 84 -1.28 7.25 3.11
C GLY A 84 -0.97 6.82 4.53
N TYR A 85 -1.42 5.62 4.91
CA TYR A 85 -1.28 5.07 6.24
C TYR A 85 -0.77 3.63 6.21
N THR A 86 -0.02 3.24 7.23
CA THR A 86 0.25 1.81 7.50
C THR A 86 -1.04 1.15 7.99
N PHE A 87 -1.36 -0.02 7.45
CA PHE A 87 -2.62 -0.70 7.77
C PHE A 87 -2.39 -1.88 8.71
N SER A 88 -3.15 -1.91 9.80
CA SER A 88 -3.08 -2.95 10.83
C SER A 88 -4.42 -3.68 11.08
N GLY A 89 -5.46 -3.41 10.28
CA GLY A 89 -6.77 -4.06 10.39
C GLY A 89 -7.92 -3.16 10.85
N SER A 90 -7.74 -1.84 10.87
CA SER A 90 -8.76 -0.89 11.30
C SER A 90 -8.72 0.41 10.50
N THR A 91 -9.73 1.26 10.68
CA THR A 91 -9.78 2.60 10.09
C THR A 91 -8.49 3.38 10.38
N PRO A 92 -7.96 4.13 9.39
CA PRO A 92 -6.76 4.94 9.56
C PRO A 92 -6.85 5.93 10.73
N THR A 93 -5.73 6.12 11.42
CA THR A 93 -5.60 7.11 12.49
C THR A 93 -4.35 7.96 12.29
N ALA A 94 -4.28 9.11 12.98
CA ALA A 94 -3.13 10.01 12.93
C ALA A 94 -1.79 9.30 13.21
N SER A 95 -1.76 8.31 14.12
CA SER A 95 -0.52 7.58 14.45
C SER A 95 -0.02 6.66 13.34
N SER A 96 -0.88 6.32 12.39
CA SER A 96 -0.55 5.42 11.26
C SER A 96 -0.23 6.17 9.97
N LEU A 97 -0.47 7.49 9.93
CA LEU A 97 -0.18 8.34 8.78
C LEU A 97 1.31 8.27 8.45
N PHE A 98 1.67 8.28 7.17
CA PHE A 98 3.07 8.39 6.73
C PHE A 98 3.28 9.44 5.63
N ALA A 99 2.22 9.84 4.94
CA ALA A 99 2.28 10.86 3.89
C ALA A 99 0.90 11.46 3.64
N THR A 100 0.85 12.74 3.31
CA THR A 100 -0.37 13.41 2.82
C THR A 100 0.02 14.66 2.03
N ASN A 101 -0.74 14.98 0.97
CA ASN A 101 -0.70 16.29 0.32
C ASN A 101 -1.97 17.11 0.62
N ARG A 102 -2.81 16.68 1.57
CA ARG A 102 -3.99 17.41 2.04
C ARG A 102 -3.70 18.14 3.35
N GLU A 103 -3.70 19.47 3.31
CA GLU A 103 -3.41 20.34 4.45
C GLU A 103 -4.34 20.08 5.64
N GLU A 104 -5.64 19.89 5.39
CA GLU A 104 -6.63 19.58 6.43
C GLU A 104 -6.26 18.30 7.18
N THR A 105 -5.99 17.20 6.46
CA THR A 105 -5.60 15.93 7.07
C THR A 105 -4.29 16.05 7.85
N ALA A 106 -3.32 16.80 7.33
CA ALA A 106 -2.05 17.04 8.02
C ALA A 106 -2.29 17.77 9.35
N THR A 107 -3.09 18.84 9.32
CA THR A 107 -3.43 19.66 10.48
C THR A 107 -4.18 18.85 11.53
N GLU A 108 -5.23 18.13 11.14
CA GLU A 108 -6.03 17.28 12.05
C GLU A 108 -5.23 16.15 12.68
N SER A 109 -4.25 15.63 11.94
CA SER A 109 -3.37 14.56 12.43
C SER A 109 -2.20 15.07 13.28
N GLY A 110 -2.02 16.39 13.40
CA GLY A 110 -0.82 16.98 14.00
C GLY A 110 0.47 16.63 13.24
N TRP A 111 0.35 16.35 11.95
CA TRP A 111 1.44 15.97 11.06
C TRP A 111 2.20 17.22 10.61
N ASP A 112 3.37 17.46 11.21
CA ASP A 112 4.21 18.61 10.90
C ASP A 112 5.36 18.21 9.96
N VAL A 113 5.49 18.93 8.85
CA VAL A 113 6.56 18.77 7.87
C VAL A 113 7.14 20.13 7.57
N THR A 114 8.46 20.23 7.62
CA THR A 114 9.16 21.46 7.23
C THR A 114 8.93 21.72 5.74
N SER A 115 8.18 22.79 5.42
CA SER A 115 7.83 23.19 4.04
C SER A 115 7.00 22.14 3.29
N PRO A 116 5.73 21.92 3.68
CA PRO A 116 4.90 20.91 3.04
C PRO A 116 4.53 21.32 1.60
N ASP A 117 4.41 20.32 0.73
CA ASP A 117 3.80 20.49 -0.60
C ASP A 117 2.39 19.91 -0.57
N TYR A 118 1.40 20.81 -0.49
CA TYR A 118 -0.03 20.47 -0.53
C TYR A 118 -0.61 20.62 -1.94
N SER A 119 0.23 20.61 -2.98
CA SER A 119 -0.24 20.62 -4.35
C SER A 119 -0.98 19.33 -4.68
N ILE A 120 -2.05 19.46 -5.47
CA ILE A 120 -2.78 18.30 -5.98
C ILE A 120 -1.84 17.40 -6.80
N LEU A 121 -1.90 16.09 -6.55
CA LEU A 121 -1.08 15.13 -7.28
C LEU A 121 -1.80 14.75 -8.57
N THR A 122 -1.15 14.97 -9.71
CA THR A 122 -1.64 14.50 -11.01
C THR A 122 -0.70 13.44 -11.57
N ILE A 123 -1.25 12.30 -11.97
CA ILE A 123 -0.50 11.16 -12.50
C ILE A 123 -1.25 10.49 -13.63
N THR A 124 -0.51 9.85 -14.53
CA THR A 124 -1.06 8.90 -15.51
C THR A 124 -1.16 7.53 -14.85
N LEU A 125 -2.27 6.81 -15.07
CA LEU A 125 -2.53 5.51 -14.44
C LEU A 125 -1.40 4.50 -14.69
N ASP A 126 -0.76 4.56 -15.86
CA ASP A 126 0.29 3.62 -16.25
C ASP A 126 1.70 4.02 -15.79
N ASP A 127 1.84 5.11 -15.02
CA ASP A 127 3.13 5.53 -14.47
C ASP A 127 3.55 4.65 -13.27
N GLN A 128 4.05 3.46 -13.59
CA GLN A 128 4.54 2.49 -12.62
C GLN A 128 5.76 2.97 -11.82
N ALA A 129 6.47 4.01 -12.28
CA ALA A 129 7.60 4.56 -11.55
C ALA A 129 7.16 5.43 -10.37
N ARG A 130 5.97 6.03 -10.46
CA ARG A 130 5.40 6.93 -9.45
C ARG A 130 4.29 6.30 -8.61
N LEU A 131 3.70 5.20 -9.07
CA LEU A 131 2.61 4.51 -8.38
C LEU A 131 3.02 3.18 -7.77
N LEU A 132 2.62 2.96 -6.53
CA LEU A 132 2.58 1.62 -5.95
C LEU A 132 1.57 0.77 -6.73
N GLU A 133 1.87 -0.51 -6.93
CA GLU A 133 1.02 -1.42 -7.71
C GLU A 133 -0.41 -1.47 -7.16
N GLY A 134 -0.56 -1.58 -5.83
CA GLY A 134 -1.87 -1.60 -5.19
C GLY A 134 -2.65 -0.29 -5.35
N LEU A 135 -1.95 0.85 -5.33
CA LEU A 135 -2.59 2.15 -5.56
C LEU A 135 -3.04 2.29 -7.02
N ARG A 136 -2.21 1.85 -7.97
CA ARG A 136 -2.57 1.81 -9.39
C ARG A 136 -3.82 0.96 -9.64
N LEU A 137 -3.84 -0.27 -9.14
CA LEU A 137 -4.98 -1.18 -9.28
C LEU A 137 -6.25 -0.61 -8.65
N GLY A 138 -6.13 0.04 -7.49
CA GLY A 138 -7.25 0.68 -6.83
C GLY A 138 -7.74 1.94 -7.53
N LEU A 139 -6.87 2.71 -8.19
CA LEU A 139 -7.25 3.93 -8.93
C LEU A 139 -7.97 3.62 -10.24
N GLU A 140 -7.76 2.44 -10.83
CA GLU A 140 -8.45 2.03 -12.06
C GLU A 140 -9.98 2.07 -11.87
N GLY A 141 -10.68 2.82 -12.72
CA GLY A 141 -12.13 2.97 -12.68
C GLY A 141 -12.68 3.91 -11.60
N VAL A 142 -11.86 4.74 -10.94
CA VAL A 142 -12.39 5.83 -10.08
C VAL A 142 -13.16 6.84 -10.93
N LYS A 143 -14.03 7.63 -10.29
CA LYS A 143 -14.74 8.75 -10.92
C LYS A 143 -14.30 10.11 -10.35
N GLY A 144 -14.52 11.17 -11.11
CA GLY A 144 -14.31 12.55 -10.62
C GLY A 144 -15.21 12.83 -9.41
N GLY A 145 -14.64 13.40 -8.35
CA GLY A 145 -15.33 13.66 -7.08
C GLY A 145 -15.43 12.45 -6.14
N GLU A 146 -14.91 11.27 -6.52
CA GLU A 146 -14.93 10.09 -5.65
C GLU A 146 -14.04 10.28 -4.42
N ILE A 147 -14.53 9.83 -3.26
CA ILE A 147 -13.73 9.68 -2.05
C ILE A 147 -13.70 8.20 -1.70
N CYS A 148 -12.51 7.62 -1.60
CA CYS A 148 -12.38 6.20 -1.34
C CYS A 148 -11.18 5.87 -0.45
N TYR A 149 -11.26 4.71 0.19
CA TYR A 149 -10.08 4.00 0.66
C TYR A 149 -9.60 3.04 -0.42
N ILE A 150 -8.28 2.94 -0.58
CA ILE A 150 -7.62 1.89 -1.35
C ILE A 150 -6.69 1.14 -0.40
N VAL A 151 -6.98 -0.13 -0.14
CA VAL A 151 -6.24 -0.98 0.81
C VAL A 151 -5.70 -2.22 0.13
N PHE A 152 -4.45 -2.57 0.47
CA PHE A 152 -3.75 -3.71 -0.11
C PHE A 152 -2.61 -4.19 0.81
N SER A 153 -2.25 -5.47 0.70
CA SER A 153 -1.12 -6.04 1.46
C SER A 153 0.23 -5.52 0.99
N GLY A 154 1.26 -5.75 1.80
CA GLY A 154 2.63 -5.35 1.50
C GLY A 154 3.20 -5.95 0.21
N LYS A 155 2.56 -6.99 -0.33
CA LYS A 155 2.86 -7.58 -1.65
C LYS A 155 2.68 -6.57 -2.78
N TYR A 156 1.72 -5.66 -2.66
CA TYR A 156 1.38 -4.64 -3.65
C TYR A 156 1.85 -3.22 -3.25
N GLY A 157 2.60 -3.12 -2.14
CA GLY A 157 3.16 -1.88 -1.62
C GLY A 157 4.66 -1.77 -1.84
N PHE A 158 5.40 -1.39 -0.80
CA PHE A 158 6.86 -1.23 -0.87
C PHE A 158 7.64 -2.57 -0.89
N GLY A 159 6.95 -3.71 -0.80
CA GLY A 159 7.57 -5.03 -0.83
C GLY A 159 8.61 -5.20 0.28
N ASP A 160 9.76 -5.79 -0.04
CA ASP A 160 10.81 -6.10 0.93
C ASP A 160 11.64 -4.88 1.39
N LYS A 161 11.23 -3.65 1.05
CA LYS A 161 11.94 -2.41 1.35
C LYS A 161 11.26 -1.64 2.48
N ALA A 162 12.05 -1.21 3.44
CA ALA A 162 11.62 -0.20 4.41
C ALA A 162 11.77 1.21 3.80
N VAL A 163 10.76 2.06 3.97
CA VAL A 163 10.69 3.41 3.36
C VAL A 163 10.17 4.41 4.37
N GLY A 164 10.95 5.44 4.71
CA GLY A 164 10.44 6.57 5.52
C GLY A 164 9.80 6.19 6.86
N GLY A 165 10.31 5.15 7.54
CA GLY A 165 9.73 4.62 8.78
C GLY A 165 8.69 3.52 8.61
N ILE A 166 8.28 3.23 7.37
CA ILE A 166 7.42 2.10 7.02
C ILE A 166 8.27 0.84 6.96
N GLU A 167 7.88 -0.20 7.70
CA GLU A 167 8.59 -1.47 7.69
C GLU A 167 8.40 -2.23 6.37
N ALA A 168 9.38 -3.06 6.01
CA ALA A 168 9.25 -3.96 4.86
C ALA A 168 8.01 -4.85 4.99
N ASN A 169 7.32 -5.06 3.87
CA ASN A 169 6.12 -5.88 3.74
C ASN A 169 4.90 -5.35 4.50
N SER A 170 4.87 -4.07 4.88
CA SER A 170 3.69 -3.47 5.52
C SER A 170 2.50 -3.39 4.56
N ALA A 171 1.32 -3.81 5.02
CA ALA A 171 0.06 -3.47 4.36
C ALA A 171 -0.18 -1.96 4.44
N LEU A 172 -0.81 -1.40 3.42
CA LEU A 172 -1.06 0.03 3.32
C LEU A 172 -2.52 0.31 3.01
N ILE A 173 -3.00 1.46 3.48
CA ILE A 173 -4.29 2.01 3.12
C ILE A 173 -4.10 3.48 2.75
N PHE A 174 -4.70 3.89 1.64
CA PHE A 174 -4.71 5.27 1.18
C PHE A 174 -6.14 5.78 1.21
N GLN A 175 -6.37 6.95 1.81
CA GLN A 175 -7.57 7.72 1.54
C GLN A 175 -7.30 8.63 0.35
N ILE A 176 -8.17 8.58 -0.66
CA ILE A 176 -8.06 9.33 -1.90
C ILE A 176 -9.27 10.24 -2.02
N TRP A 177 -9.03 11.48 -2.43
CA TRP A 177 -10.04 12.46 -2.82
C TRP A 177 -9.78 12.86 -4.26
N VAL A 178 -10.55 12.28 -5.17
CA VAL A 178 -10.41 12.51 -6.61
C VAL A 178 -11.04 13.85 -6.97
N GLU A 179 -10.24 14.74 -7.55
CA GLU A 179 -10.74 16.05 -8.03
C GLU A 179 -11.26 15.92 -9.46
N SER A 180 -10.43 15.38 -10.36
CA SER A 180 -10.75 15.29 -11.79
C SER A 180 -9.96 14.20 -12.50
N LEU A 181 -10.44 13.85 -13.69
CA LEU A 181 -9.87 12.82 -14.57
C LEU A 181 -9.75 13.38 -15.98
N THR A 182 -8.81 12.85 -16.76
CA THR A 182 -8.72 13.07 -18.21
C THR A 182 -8.40 11.74 -18.88
N ASN A 183 -9.27 11.32 -19.79
CA ASN A 183 -9.13 10.07 -20.53
C ASN A 183 -8.82 10.42 -22.00
N ASP A 184 -7.57 10.27 -22.44
CA ASP A 184 -7.15 10.55 -23.83
C ASP A 184 -7.64 9.49 -24.82
#